data_AF-A0A0G2J7F8-F1
#
_entry.id   AF-A0A0G2J7F8-F1
#
_cell.length_a   1.000
_cell.length_b   1.000
_cell.length_c   1.000
_cell.angle_alpha   90.00
_cell.angle_beta   90.00
_cell.angle_gamma   90.00
#
_symmetry.space_group_name_H-M   'P 1'
#
loop_
_entity.id
_entity.type
_entity.pdbx_description
1 polymer ?
#
loop_
_entity_poly.entity_id
_entity_poly.type
_entity_poly.pdbx_seq_one_letter_code
_entity_poly.pdbx_strand_id
1 'polypeptide(L)'
;MANQVSLMALPIVDQGQSIRNTRNDNYGADDIHNVGHWAEFNLATIQQRSVSDRRILNQPGRTSSSQWLRIYEFHPAVDRPYNSNFDVGTMAETVDNFIPDVAVFDTNLPTNTRPNRLPGDVKPSYKWSMGLRNHPTPSKRTEFKQVLSQVNFYMKQHHACYSFILTNRELVAVRRLDRNGNLQLSDSIPWTARGTASQPRLTVLLGLWYLCMLASRDQDAYLE
;
A
#
# COMPACT_ATOMS: atom_id res chain seq x y z
N MET A 1 22.56 7.31 -17.91
CA MET A 1 23.00 6.53 -16.73
C MET A 1 21.79 6.37 -15.83
N ALA A 2 21.26 5.15 -15.72
CA ALA A 2 20.04 4.88 -14.99
C ALA A 2 20.34 4.89 -13.49
N ASN A 3 19.80 5.88 -12.76
CA ASN A 3 19.75 5.83 -11.31
C ASN A 3 18.84 4.65 -10.93
N GLN A 4 19.48 3.61 -10.45
CA GLN A 4 18.85 2.45 -9.85
C GLN A 4 18.04 2.96 -8.65
N VAL A 5 16.72 3.00 -8.77
CA VAL A 5 15.82 3.30 -7.65
C VAL A 5 16.05 2.20 -6.63
N SER A 6 16.76 2.53 -5.56
CA SER A 6 16.93 1.67 -4.40
C SER A 6 15.56 1.47 -3.77
N LEU A 7 14.84 0.42 -4.18
CA LEU A 7 13.71 -0.11 -3.44
C LEU A 7 14.25 -0.41 -2.05
N MET A 8 13.90 0.45 -1.08
CA MET A 8 14.40 0.48 0.29
C MET A 8 14.81 -0.91 0.77
N ALA A 9 16.12 -1.17 0.79
CA ALA A 9 16.66 -2.37 1.41
C ALA A 9 16.35 -2.24 2.90
N LEU A 10 15.24 -2.84 3.37
CA LEU A 10 14.83 -2.81 4.77
C LEU A 10 15.91 -3.53 5.59
N PRO A 11 16.77 -2.82 6.35
CA PRO A 11 17.78 -3.48 7.14
C PRO A 11 17.05 -4.06 8.35
N ILE A 12 16.82 -5.38 8.35
CA ILE A 12 16.11 -6.03 9.45
C ILE A 12 17.11 -6.85 10.22
N VAL A 13 17.52 -6.28 11.33
CA VAL A 13 18.27 -6.99 12.35
C VAL A 13 17.31 -7.32 13.49
N ASP A 14 17.02 -8.60 13.68
CA ASP A 14 16.33 -9.12 14.86
C ASP A 14 17.34 -9.22 16.02
N GLN A 15 17.71 -8.06 16.55
CA GLN A 15 18.73 -7.91 17.60
C GLN A 15 18.08 -7.78 19.00
N GLY A 16 17.11 -8.63 19.32
CA GLY A 16 16.37 -8.53 20.59
C GLY A 16 15.53 -7.26 20.71
N GLN A 17 15.16 -6.68 19.57
CA GLN A 17 14.35 -5.47 19.49
C GLN A 17 12.92 -5.74 19.96
N SER A 18 12.29 -4.74 20.57
CA SER A 18 10.92 -4.86 21.08
C SER A 18 9.95 -5.29 19.98
N ILE A 19 9.14 -6.31 20.28
CA ILE A 19 8.02 -6.76 19.44
C ILE A 19 6.80 -5.82 19.51
N ARG A 20 6.81 -4.85 20.43
CA ARG A 20 5.70 -3.90 20.60
C ARG A 20 5.79 -2.78 19.56
N ASN A 21 4.67 -2.50 18.91
CA ASN A 21 4.52 -1.36 18.03
C ASN A 21 4.31 -0.06 18.82
N THR A 22 4.57 1.07 18.18
CA THR A 22 4.35 2.41 18.74
C THR A 22 2.93 2.54 19.29
N ARG A 23 2.83 3.13 20.49
CA ARG A 23 1.57 3.46 21.16
C ARG A 23 1.53 4.96 21.40
N ASN A 24 0.36 5.57 21.28
CA ASN A 24 0.08 6.97 21.66
C ASN A 24 -1.43 7.13 21.90
N ASP A 25 -1.85 8.33 22.32
CA ASP A 25 -3.25 8.62 22.68
C ASP A 25 -4.16 8.91 21.46
N ASN A 26 -3.60 9.01 20.25
CA ASN A 26 -4.33 9.37 19.03
C ASN A 26 -4.81 8.14 18.24
N TYR A 27 -4.16 6.99 18.43
CA TYR A 27 -4.62 5.73 17.86
C TYR A 27 -4.22 4.51 18.70
N GLY A 28 -5.12 3.53 18.76
CA GLY A 28 -4.93 2.29 19.49
C GLY A 28 -5.60 1.09 18.81
N ALA A 29 -5.15 -0.11 19.18
CA ALA A 29 -5.71 -1.36 18.69
C ALA A 29 -7.25 -1.46 18.82
N ASP A 30 -7.84 -0.80 19.81
CA ASP A 30 -9.28 -0.79 20.05
C ASP A 30 -10.05 0.08 19.04
N ASP A 31 -9.38 0.99 18.33
CA ASP A 31 -9.98 1.76 17.22
C ASP A 31 -10.29 0.90 15.99
N ILE A 32 -9.85 -0.36 15.98
CA ILE A 32 -10.12 -1.32 14.91
C ILE A 32 -11.24 -2.27 15.33
N HIS A 33 -12.45 -1.93 14.90
CA HIS A 33 -13.67 -2.66 15.23
C HIS A 33 -13.84 -3.92 14.37
N ASN A 34 -13.65 -3.82 13.06
CA ASN A 34 -13.78 -4.96 12.15
C ASN A 34 -12.62 -5.03 11.15
N VAL A 35 -12.18 -6.26 10.88
CA VAL A 35 -11.21 -6.56 9.83
C VAL A 35 -11.80 -7.65 8.95
N GLY A 36 -12.25 -7.28 7.76
CA GLY A 36 -12.75 -8.18 6.73
C GLY A 36 -11.66 -8.68 5.77
N HIS A 37 -12.08 -9.40 4.73
CA HIS A 37 -11.21 -9.82 3.63
C HIS A 37 -11.57 -9.02 2.37
N TRP A 38 -10.55 -8.43 1.73
CA TRP A 38 -10.68 -7.73 0.47
C TRP A 38 -10.50 -8.71 -0.69
N ALA A 39 -11.53 -9.52 -0.93
CA ALA A 39 -11.50 -10.58 -1.93
C ALA A 39 -11.23 -10.08 -3.36
N GLU A 40 -11.57 -8.83 -3.65
CA GLU A 40 -11.35 -8.21 -4.96
C GLU A 40 -9.89 -7.84 -5.23
N PHE A 41 -9.03 -7.76 -4.19
CA PHE A 41 -7.60 -7.49 -4.35
C PHE A 41 -6.86 -8.77 -4.75
N ASN A 42 -7.07 -9.19 -5.99
CA ASN A 42 -6.48 -10.42 -6.54
C ASN A 42 -6.07 -10.21 -8.00
N LEU A 43 -5.25 -11.13 -8.52
CA LEU A 43 -4.71 -11.03 -9.88
C LEU A 43 -5.79 -10.90 -10.97
N ALA A 44 -6.88 -11.67 -10.86
CA ALA A 44 -7.93 -11.68 -11.88
C ALA A 44 -8.63 -10.32 -11.97
N THR A 45 -8.97 -9.72 -10.83
CA THR A 45 -9.56 -8.36 -10.78
C THR A 45 -8.59 -7.32 -11.32
N ILE A 46 -7.32 -7.39 -10.93
CA ILE A 46 -6.27 -6.46 -11.38
C ILE A 46 -6.11 -6.53 -12.89
N GLN A 47 -6.06 -7.75 -13.45
CA GLN A 47 -6.00 -7.96 -14.89
C GLN A 47 -7.23 -7.35 -15.57
N GLN A 48 -8.44 -7.68 -15.13
CA GLN A 48 -9.69 -7.18 -15.73
C GLN A 48 -9.78 -5.64 -15.72
N ARG A 49 -9.44 -4.99 -14.60
CA ARG A 49 -9.48 -3.53 -14.47
C ARG A 49 -8.37 -2.86 -15.28
N SER A 50 -7.16 -3.43 -15.29
CA SER A 50 -6.06 -2.91 -16.11
C SER A 50 -6.39 -2.90 -17.61
N VAL A 51 -7.17 -3.88 -18.11
CA VAL A 51 -7.64 -3.88 -19.50
C VAL A 51 -8.67 -2.77 -19.75
N SER A 52 -9.57 -2.55 -18.79
CA SER A 52 -10.63 -1.54 -18.91
C SER A 52 -10.05 -0.12 -18.95
N ASP A 53 -8.98 0.12 -18.19
CA ASP A 53 -8.28 1.41 -18.13
C ASP A 53 -7.43 1.72 -19.35
N ARG A 54 -7.12 0.70 -20.17
CA ARG A 54 -6.41 0.90 -21.45
C ARG A 54 -7.19 1.75 -22.44
N ARG A 55 -8.50 1.93 -22.27
CA ARG A 55 -9.27 2.92 -23.06
C ARG A 55 -8.95 4.37 -22.68
N ILE A 56 -8.42 4.60 -21.47
CA ILE A 56 -8.05 5.93 -20.95
C ILE A 56 -6.57 6.25 -21.21
N LEU A 57 -5.72 5.23 -21.37
CA LEU A 57 -4.28 5.39 -21.68
C LEU A 57 -3.95 5.55 -23.17
N ASN A 58 -4.93 5.44 -24.07
CA ASN A 58 -4.78 5.76 -25.50
C ASN A 58 -4.79 7.28 -25.74
N GLN A 59 -3.79 7.99 -25.20
CA GLN A 59 -3.40 9.29 -25.76
C GLN A 59 -2.61 9.04 -27.05
N PRO A 60 -2.84 9.81 -28.13
CA PRO A 60 -2.12 9.64 -29.38
C PRO A 60 -0.63 9.90 -29.15
N GLY A 61 0.21 8.87 -29.35
CA GLY A 61 1.67 8.97 -29.23
C GLY A 61 2.38 7.82 -28.51
N ARG A 62 1.66 6.88 -27.86
CA ARG A 62 2.28 5.72 -27.20
C ARG A 62 1.69 4.39 -27.70
N THR A 63 1.89 4.12 -28.99
CA THR A 63 1.55 2.84 -29.60
C THR A 63 2.77 1.92 -29.64
N SER A 64 2.71 0.76 -28.98
CA SER A 64 3.09 -0.49 -29.65
C SER A 64 2.59 -1.73 -28.91
N SER A 65 2.37 -2.76 -29.69
CA SER A 65 1.72 -4.05 -29.45
C SER A 65 2.39 -4.95 -28.40
N SER A 66 3.33 -4.44 -27.59
CA SER A 66 4.12 -5.19 -26.60
C SER A 66 3.75 -4.90 -25.14
N GLN A 67 2.67 -4.15 -24.88
CA GLN A 67 2.30 -3.72 -23.52
C GLN A 67 1.79 -4.83 -22.58
N TRP A 68 1.38 -5.99 -23.11
CA TRP A 68 1.06 -7.15 -22.27
C TRP A 68 2.29 -7.70 -21.54
N LEU A 69 3.48 -7.61 -22.15
CA LEU A 69 4.74 -8.01 -21.53
C LEU A 69 5.19 -7.03 -20.43
N ARG A 70 4.81 -5.74 -20.52
CA ARG A 70 5.20 -4.72 -19.52
C ARG A 70 4.51 -4.84 -18.16
N ILE A 71 3.30 -5.40 -18.09
CA ILE A 71 2.69 -5.74 -16.78
C ILE A 71 3.54 -6.80 -16.06
N TYR A 72 4.21 -7.68 -16.82
CA TYR A 72 5.11 -8.70 -16.29
C TYR A 72 6.54 -8.18 -16.03
N GLU A 73 6.93 -7.08 -16.68
CA GLU A 73 8.21 -6.37 -16.49
C GLU A 73 8.02 -5.05 -15.70
N PHE A 74 6.98 -4.96 -14.87
CA PHE A 74 6.58 -3.72 -14.24
C PHE A 74 7.73 -3.07 -13.45
N HIS A 75 8.14 -1.88 -13.89
CA HIS A 75 9.10 -1.02 -13.21
C HIS A 75 8.36 0.18 -12.60
N PRO A 76 8.22 0.25 -11.25
CA PRO A 76 7.46 1.31 -10.58
C PRO A 76 7.95 2.73 -10.87
N ALA A 77 9.20 2.89 -11.32
CA ALA A 77 9.76 4.17 -11.71
C ALA A 77 9.25 4.69 -13.07
N VAL A 78 8.84 3.80 -13.98
CA VAL A 78 8.55 4.12 -15.39
C VAL A 78 7.06 4.19 -15.68
N ASP A 79 6.26 3.33 -15.06
CA ASP A 79 4.83 3.18 -15.33
C ASP A 79 3.98 3.80 -14.22
N ARG A 80 4.10 5.13 -14.04
CA ARG A 80 3.33 5.90 -13.06
C ARG A 80 1.88 6.11 -13.53
N PRO A 81 0.86 5.76 -12.73
CA PRO A 81 -0.50 6.18 -13.00
C PRO A 81 -0.61 7.69 -12.73
N TYR A 82 -0.72 8.49 -13.80
CA TYR A 82 -0.81 9.97 -13.75
C TYR A 82 0.42 10.67 -13.15
N ASN A 83 0.34 12.00 -12.90
CA ASN A 83 1.40 12.81 -12.29
C ASN A 83 1.72 12.43 -10.82
N SER A 84 1.38 11.22 -10.40
CA SER A 84 1.62 10.68 -9.07
C SER A 84 3.01 10.08 -8.94
N ASN A 85 3.68 10.31 -7.81
CA ASN A 85 4.95 9.69 -7.44
C ASN A 85 4.80 8.92 -6.12
N PHE A 86 5.70 7.96 -5.89
CA PHE A 86 5.77 7.12 -4.69
C PHE A 86 7.12 7.34 -4.02
N ASP A 87 7.12 7.77 -2.74
CA ASP A 87 8.34 8.08 -2.00
C ASP A 87 8.10 8.07 -0.48
N VAL A 88 9.08 8.50 0.31
CA VAL A 88 8.97 8.67 1.77
C VAL A 88 7.82 9.61 2.15
N GLY A 89 7.20 9.39 3.30
CA GLY A 89 5.98 10.11 3.70
C GLY A 89 6.12 11.63 3.84
N THR A 90 7.33 12.13 4.13
CA THR A 90 7.64 13.58 4.19
C THR A 90 7.47 14.30 2.85
N MET A 91 7.31 13.54 1.76
CA MET A 91 7.00 14.11 0.45
C MET A 91 5.53 14.47 0.30
N ALA A 92 4.64 14.09 1.22
CA ALA A 92 3.28 14.62 1.29
C ALA A 92 3.15 15.63 2.45
N GLU A 93 1.97 16.24 2.57
CA GLU A 93 1.61 17.09 3.70
C GLU A 93 1.78 16.32 5.01
N THR A 94 2.29 17.01 6.05
CA THR A 94 2.34 16.46 7.40
C THR A 94 1.14 16.98 8.18
N VAL A 95 0.26 16.08 8.62
CA VAL A 95 -0.93 16.42 9.39
C VAL A 95 -0.67 16.11 10.87
N ASP A 96 -0.88 17.09 11.75
CA ASP A 96 -0.71 16.97 13.21
C ASP A 96 0.65 16.40 13.67
N ASN A 97 1.72 16.65 12.90
CA ASN A 97 3.08 16.12 13.12
C ASN A 97 3.21 14.59 13.02
N PHE A 98 2.24 13.92 12.38
CA PHE A 98 2.29 12.50 12.11
C PHE A 98 2.66 12.25 10.65
N ILE A 99 3.67 11.40 10.42
CA ILE A 99 4.24 11.14 9.10
C ILE A 99 4.20 9.63 8.84
N PRO A 100 3.50 9.15 7.80
CA PRO A 100 3.58 7.77 7.33
C PRO A 100 4.99 7.42 6.83
N ASP A 101 5.36 6.15 6.75
CA ASP A 101 6.68 5.78 6.18
C ASP A 101 6.72 6.08 4.68
N VAL A 102 5.58 5.91 3.99
CA VAL A 102 5.46 6.04 2.53
C VAL A 102 4.28 6.91 2.14
N ALA A 103 4.42 7.65 1.04
CA ALA A 103 3.36 8.42 0.41
C ALA A 103 3.25 8.17 -1.09
N VAL A 104 2.01 8.28 -1.60
CA VAL A 104 1.71 8.50 -3.01
C VAL A 104 1.09 9.88 -3.16
N PHE A 105 1.64 10.70 -4.06
CA PHE A 105 1.32 12.12 -4.11
C PHE A 105 1.47 12.72 -5.51
N ASP A 106 0.74 13.79 -5.82
CA ASP A 106 0.87 14.52 -7.09
C ASP A 106 2.05 15.49 -7.04
N THR A 107 3.04 15.29 -7.92
CA THR A 107 4.26 16.11 -7.94
C THR A 107 4.04 17.57 -8.30
N ASN A 108 2.88 17.93 -8.86
CA ASN A 108 2.55 19.31 -9.20
C ASN A 108 2.00 20.12 -8.02
N LEU A 109 1.65 19.46 -6.92
CA LEU A 109 1.15 20.12 -5.72
C LEU A 109 2.30 20.50 -4.77
N PRO A 110 2.26 21.67 -4.11
CA PRO A 110 3.22 22.05 -3.09
C PRO A 110 3.20 21.08 -1.90
N THR A 111 4.36 20.69 -1.38
CA THR A 111 4.49 19.66 -0.32
C THR A 111 3.57 19.90 0.89
N ASN A 112 3.41 21.16 1.32
CA ASN A 112 2.62 21.52 2.50
C ASN A 112 1.09 21.42 2.31
N THR A 113 0.61 21.22 1.09
CA THR A 113 -0.82 21.09 0.75
C THR A 113 -1.09 19.84 -0.08
N ARG A 114 -0.08 18.97 -0.21
CA ARG A 114 -0.09 17.83 -1.10
C ARG A 114 -0.62 16.61 -0.35
N PRO A 115 -1.85 16.16 -0.62
CA PRO A 115 -2.43 15.06 0.11
C PRO A 115 -1.65 13.77 -0.14
N ASN A 116 -1.50 12.94 0.90
CA ASN A 116 -1.03 11.58 0.75
C ASN A 116 -2.19 10.67 0.33
N ARG A 117 -2.23 10.27 -0.93
CA ARG A 117 -3.31 9.45 -1.49
C ARG A 117 -3.21 7.97 -1.10
N LEU A 118 -2.05 7.52 -0.63
CA LEU A 118 -1.79 6.13 -0.22
C LEU A 118 -0.76 6.11 0.92
N PRO A 119 -1.13 6.52 2.14
CA PRO A 119 -0.22 6.47 3.28
C PRO A 119 0.10 5.01 3.61
N GLY A 120 1.37 4.62 3.46
CA GLY A 120 1.86 3.26 3.71
C GLY A 120 2.74 3.19 4.95
N ASP A 121 2.81 2.00 5.54
CA ASP A 121 3.63 1.73 6.72
C ASP A 121 4.55 0.52 6.49
N VAL A 122 5.79 0.63 6.95
CA VAL A 122 6.84 -0.36 6.76
C VAL A 122 7.24 -0.93 8.11
N LYS A 123 7.13 -2.25 8.26
CA LYS A 123 7.42 -2.93 9.53
C LYS A 123 8.32 -4.15 9.33
N PRO A 124 9.25 -4.42 10.26
CA PRO A 124 9.86 -5.74 10.33
C PRO A 124 8.80 -6.81 10.58
N SER A 125 8.93 -7.97 9.92
CA SER A 125 7.95 -9.06 10.07
C SER A 125 7.81 -9.63 11.50
N TYR A 126 8.80 -9.40 12.37
CA TYR A 126 8.72 -9.76 13.78
C TYR A 126 7.84 -8.80 14.61
N LYS A 127 7.59 -7.57 14.13
CA LYS A 127 6.65 -6.61 14.72
C LYS A 127 5.24 -6.74 14.17
N TRP A 128 5.11 -7.10 12.89
CA TRP A 128 3.82 -7.29 12.26
C TRP A 128 3.88 -8.33 11.14
N SER A 129 2.88 -9.20 11.10
CA SER A 129 2.61 -10.06 9.94
C SER A 129 1.13 -10.43 9.90
N MET A 130 0.63 -10.84 8.74
CA MET A 130 -0.74 -11.35 8.60
C MET A 130 -1.02 -12.52 9.55
N GLY A 131 -0.01 -13.34 9.84
CA GLY A 131 -0.10 -14.46 10.78
C GLY A 131 -0.46 -14.05 12.22
N LEU A 132 -0.24 -12.79 12.60
CA LEU A 132 -0.60 -12.29 13.94
C LEU A 132 -2.12 -12.17 14.14
N ARG A 133 -2.91 -12.06 13.06
CA ARG A 133 -4.38 -11.86 13.09
C ARG A 133 -5.10 -12.86 13.98
N ASN A 134 -4.75 -14.14 13.83
CA ASN A 134 -5.38 -15.27 14.52
C ASN A 134 -4.43 -15.94 15.52
N HIS A 135 -3.36 -15.26 15.93
CA HIS A 135 -2.38 -15.85 16.84
C HIS A 135 -3.03 -16.22 18.19
N PRO A 136 -2.70 -17.37 18.82
CA PRO A 136 -3.34 -17.80 20.06
C PRO A 136 -3.15 -16.81 21.21
N THR A 137 -1.96 -16.18 21.31
CA THR A 137 -1.65 -15.16 22.32
C THR A 137 -2.40 -13.84 22.06
N PRO A 138 -3.23 -13.33 22.99
CA PRO A 138 -3.99 -12.09 22.82
C PRO A 138 -3.13 -10.86 22.50
N SER A 139 -1.99 -10.69 23.18
CA SER A 139 -1.10 -9.55 22.93
C SER A 139 -0.56 -9.50 21.50
N LYS A 140 -0.37 -10.65 20.84
CA LYS A 140 0.02 -10.71 19.43
C LYS A 140 -1.10 -10.25 18.50
N ARG A 141 -2.36 -10.56 18.82
CA ARG A 141 -3.53 -10.02 18.10
C ARG A 141 -3.70 -8.51 18.34
N THR A 142 -3.36 -8.02 19.54
CA THR A 142 -3.28 -6.59 19.82
C THR A 142 -2.22 -5.91 18.97
N GLU A 143 -1.03 -6.48 18.82
CA GLU A 143 0.00 -5.92 17.91
C GLU A 143 -0.44 -5.91 16.45
N PHE A 144 -1.18 -6.94 16.00
CA PHE A 144 -1.78 -6.95 14.68
C PHE A 144 -2.72 -5.75 14.47
N LYS A 145 -3.64 -5.52 15.41
CA LYS A 145 -4.56 -4.39 15.37
C LYS A 145 -3.87 -3.04 15.59
N GLN A 146 -2.77 -2.96 16.34
CA GLN A 146 -2.08 -1.70 16.57
C GLN A 146 -1.56 -1.10 15.26
N VAL A 147 -0.89 -1.89 14.42
CA VAL A 147 -0.41 -1.37 13.13
C VAL A 147 -1.58 -1.00 12.21
N LEU A 148 -2.68 -1.75 12.25
CA LEU A 148 -3.91 -1.38 11.54
C LEU A 148 -4.48 -0.04 12.03
N SER A 149 -4.46 0.23 13.33
CA SER A 149 -4.90 1.52 13.89
C SER A 149 -4.00 2.66 13.43
N GLN A 150 -2.69 2.44 13.34
CA GLN A 150 -1.73 3.42 12.83
C GLN A 150 -2.03 3.78 11.36
N VAL A 151 -2.16 2.79 10.47
CA VAL A 151 -2.48 3.08 9.05
C VAL A 151 -3.88 3.67 8.88
N ASN A 152 -4.85 3.26 9.70
CA ASN A 152 -6.20 3.83 9.69
C ASN A 152 -6.19 5.30 10.13
N PHE A 153 -5.37 5.65 11.11
CA PHE A 153 -5.17 7.03 11.55
C PHE A 153 -4.62 7.88 10.40
N TYR A 154 -3.55 7.43 9.73
CA TYR A 154 -3.01 8.15 8.57
C TYR A 154 -4.03 8.28 7.43
N MET A 155 -4.78 7.21 7.13
CA MET A 155 -5.86 7.26 6.14
C MET A 155 -6.96 8.26 6.52
N LYS A 156 -7.30 8.43 7.80
CA LYS A 156 -8.26 9.45 8.25
C LYS A 156 -7.71 10.87 8.06
N GLN A 157 -6.45 11.11 8.44
CA GLN A 157 -5.80 12.42 8.30
C GLN A 157 -5.75 12.88 6.84
N HIS A 158 -5.43 11.97 5.92
CA HIS A 158 -5.33 12.28 4.51
C HIS A 158 -6.60 11.99 3.71
N HIS A 159 -7.70 11.66 4.39
CA HIS A 159 -8.96 11.23 3.79
C HIS A 159 -8.86 10.00 2.86
N ALA A 160 -7.72 9.31 2.82
CA ALA A 160 -7.44 8.19 1.93
C ALA A 160 -8.33 6.96 2.20
N CYS A 161 -8.69 6.24 1.13
CA CYS A 161 -9.41 4.96 1.16
C CYS A 161 -8.47 3.75 1.29
N TYR A 162 -7.23 3.89 0.80
CA TYR A 162 -6.30 2.78 0.66
C TYR A 162 -5.03 3.03 1.44
N SER A 163 -4.42 1.93 1.86
CA SER A 163 -3.11 1.89 2.49
C SER A 163 -2.50 0.51 2.22
N PHE A 164 -1.31 0.27 2.74
CA PHE A 164 -0.69 -1.03 2.78
C PHE A 164 0.27 -1.12 3.97
N ILE A 165 0.53 -2.36 4.39
CA ILE A 165 1.62 -2.68 5.29
C ILE A 165 2.62 -3.51 4.50
N LEU A 166 3.86 -3.04 4.46
CA LEU A 166 4.97 -3.73 3.81
C LEU A 166 5.96 -4.22 4.85
N THR A 167 6.29 -5.50 4.79
CA THR A 167 7.33 -6.10 5.63
C THR A 167 8.39 -6.76 4.76
N ASN A 168 9.46 -7.29 5.34
CA ASN A 168 10.39 -8.13 4.60
C ASN A 168 9.87 -9.50 4.20
N ARG A 169 8.64 -9.87 4.61
CA ARG A 169 8.03 -11.15 4.22
C ARG A 169 6.91 -10.95 3.21
N GLU A 170 6.13 -9.89 3.35
CA GLU A 170 4.86 -9.74 2.65
C GLU A 170 4.46 -8.29 2.42
N LEU A 171 3.63 -8.09 1.40
CA LEU A 171 2.74 -6.95 1.24
C LEU A 171 1.33 -7.37 1.63
N VAL A 172 0.64 -6.52 2.39
CA VAL A 172 -0.79 -6.62 2.67
C VAL A 172 -1.45 -5.30 2.32
N ALA A 173 -2.36 -5.32 1.34
CA ALA A 173 -3.15 -4.15 0.98
C ALA A 173 -4.28 -3.93 1.99
N VAL A 174 -4.56 -2.67 2.30
CA VAL A 174 -5.58 -2.24 3.25
C VAL A 174 -6.59 -1.36 2.52
N ARG A 175 -7.88 -1.66 2.69
CA ARG A 175 -8.99 -0.79 2.29
C ARG A 175 -9.76 -0.36 3.52
N ARG A 176 -9.92 0.94 3.69
CA ARG A 176 -10.81 1.54 4.70
C ARG A 176 -12.23 1.55 4.16
N LEU A 177 -13.19 1.09 4.97
CA LEU A 177 -14.61 1.07 4.60
C LEU A 177 -15.35 2.30 5.15
N ASP A 178 -14.94 2.81 6.31
CA ASP A 178 -15.54 3.97 6.96
C ASP A 178 -14.56 4.66 7.92
N ARG A 179 -15.06 5.62 8.71
CA ARG A 179 -14.31 6.31 9.76
C ARG A 179 -14.34 5.58 11.12
N ASN A 180 -15.11 4.51 11.24
CA ASN A 180 -15.36 3.78 12.48
C ASN A 180 -14.47 2.54 12.63
N GLY A 181 -13.33 2.48 11.93
CA GLY A 181 -12.36 1.40 12.13
C GLY A 181 -12.75 0.07 11.49
N ASN A 182 -13.62 0.10 10.48
CA ASN A 182 -13.92 -1.06 9.66
C ASN A 182 -12.98 -1.09 8.44
N LEU A 183 -12.11 -2.10 8.41
CA LEU A 183 -11.10 -2.28 7.37
C LEU A 183 -11.30 -3.62 6.63
N GLN A 184 -10.81 -3.71 5.40
CA GLN A 184 -10.58 -4.98 4.71
C GLN A 184 -9.10 -5.11 4.35
N LEU A 185 -8.59 -6.34 4.43
CA LEU A 185 -7.22 -6.67 4.05
C LEU A 185 -7.20 -7.63 2.87
N SER A 186 -6.26 -7.47 1.95
CA SER A 186 -5.98 -8.50 0.94
C SER A 186 -5.39 -9.76 1.57
N ASP A 187 -5.31 -10.82 0.77
CA ASP A 187 -4.36 -11.90 1.04
C ASP A 187 -2.93 -11.36 1.14
N SER A 188 -2.10 -12.08 1.89
CA SER A 188 -0.66 -11.83 1.97
C SER A 188 0.01 -12.12 0.63
N ILE A 189 0.76 -11.15 0.11
CA ILE A 189 1.56 -11.30 -1.10
C ILE A 189 3.04 -11.43 -0.69
N PRO A 190 3.63 -12.64 -0.71
CA PRO A 190 4.98 -12.83 -0.23
C PRO A 190 6.01 -12.27 -1.22
N TRP A 191 7.15 -11.80 -0.70
CA TRP A 191 8.28 -11.37 -1.56
C TRP A 191 8.86 -12.48 -2.43
N THR A 192 8.53 -13.74 -2.15
CA THR A 192 8.91 -14.91 -2.96
C THR A 192 7.93 -15.17 -4.11
N ALA A 193 6.79 -14.48 -4.18
CA ALA A 193 5.83 -14.63 -5.27
C ALA A 193 6.46 -14.21 -6.60
N ARG A 194 6.51 -15.13 -7.56
CA ARG A 194 7.00 -14.93 -8.93
C ARG A 194 5.97 -15.47 -9.91
N GLY A 195 5.70 -14.73 -10.97
CA GLY A 195 4.86 -15.16 -12.08
C GLY A 195 5.65 -15.15 -13.38
N THR A 196 5.15 -15.89 -14.37
CA THR A 196 5.61 -15.82 -15.76
C THR A 196 4.45 -15.34 -16.64
N ALA A 197 4.72 -15.03 -17.91
CA ALA A 197 3.66 -14.69 -18.86
C ALA A 197 2.63 -15.83 -19.04
N SER A 198 3.07 -17.09 -18.95
CA SER A 198 2.18 -18.27 -19.07
C SER A 198 1.53 -18.68 -17.75
N GLN A 199 2.11 -18.31 -16.61
CA GLN A 199 1.59 -18.59 -15.28
C GLN A 199 1.68 -17.32 -14.42
N PRO A 200 0.77 -16.36 -14.67
CA PRO A 200 0.84 -15.07 -14.00
C PRO A 200 0.52 -15.24 -12.51
N ARG A 201 1.22 -14.47 -11.67
CA ARG A 201 0.98 -14.42 -10.22
C ARG A 201 1.00 -12.98 -9.74
N LEU A 202 0.20 -12.68 -8.72
CA LEU A 202 0.25 -11.40 -8.04
C LEU A 202 1.57 -11.30 -7.25
N THR A 203 2.40 -10.31 -7.60
CA THR A 203 3.67 -10.03 -6.93
C THR A 203 3.55 -8.75 -6.09
N VAL A 204 4.48 -8.53 -5.17
CA VAL A 204 4.52 -7.31 -4.34
C VAL A 204 4.51 -6.05 -5.21
N LEU A 205 5.34 -6.00 -6.26
CA LEU A 205 5.42 -4.84 -7.15
C LEU A 205 4.12 -4.59 -7.92
N LEU A 206 3.48 -5.66 -8.41
CA LEU A 206 2.19 -5.55 -9.10
C LEU A 206 1.07 -5.11 -8.15
N GLY A 207 1.07 -5.59 -6.91
CA GLY A 207 0.15 -5.15 -5.87
C GLY A 207 0.31 -3.68 -5.51
N LEU A 208 1.55 -3.21 -5.31
CA LEU A 208 1.85 -1.79 -5.05
C LEU A 208 1.42 -0.91 -6.22
N TRP A 209 1.71 -1.32 -7.46
CA TRP A 209 1.24 -0.58 -8.65
C TRP A 209 -0.27 -0.42 -8.66
N TYR A 210 -0.98 -1.52 -8.41
CA TYR A 210 -2.43 -1.51 -8.46
C TYR A 210 -3.01 -0.60 -7.37
N LEU A 211 -2.43 -0.59 -6.17
CA LEU A 211 -2.78 0.37 -5.12
C LEU A 211 -2.54 1.82 -5.54
N CYS A 212 -1.38 2.12 -6.15
CA CYS A 212 -1.12 3.45 -6.69
C CYS A 212 -2.18 3.84 -7.73
N MET A 213 -2.55 2.93 -8.63
CA MET A 213 -3.56 3.19 -9.66
C MET A 213 -4.95 3.43 -9.06
N LEU A 214 -5.34 2.70 -8.00
CA LEU A 214 -6.56 2.98 -7.24
C LEU A 214 -6.50 4.35 -6.54
N ALA A 215 -5.38 4.68 -5.90
CA ALA A 215 -5.19 5.94 -5.18
C ALA A 215 -5.08 7.18 -6.09
N SER A 216 -4.64 7.02 -7.35
CA SER A 216 -4.58 8.12 -8.31
C SER A 216 -5.95 8.57 -8.83
N ARG A 217 -7.03 7.86 -8.53
CA ARG A 217 -8.38 8.22 -8.97
C ARG A 217 -9.13 8.92 -7.86
N ASP A 218 -9.53 10.17 -8.08
CA ASP A 218 -10.17 10.98 -7.04
C ASP A 218 -11.46 10.34 -6.48
N GLN A 219 -12.24 9.64 -7.31
CA GLN A 219 -13.46 8.94 -6.91
C GLN A 219 -13.21 7.70 -6.03
N ASP A 220 -12.04 7.07 -6.18
CA ASP A 220 -11.67 5.87 -5.42
C ASP A 220 -10.80 6.23 -4.20
N ALA A 221 -10.14 7.39 -4.23
CA ALA A 221 -9.15 7.80 -3.24
C ALA A 221 -9.74 8.30 -1.92
N TYR A 222 -10.97 8.80 -1.91
CA TYR A 222 -11.58 9.45 -0.75
C TYR A 222 -12.91 8.83 -0.35
N LEU A 223 -13.12 8.61 0.96
CA LEU A 223 -14.44 8.34 1.52
C LEU A 223 -15.07 9.68 1.89
N GLU A 224 -16.31 9.93 1.44
CA GLU A 224 -17.14 11.05 1.89
C GLU A 224 -17.27 11.08 3.42
#